data_AF-A0A8B6HSV7-F1
#
_entry.id   AF-A0A8B6HSV7-F1
#
_cell.length_a   1.000
_cell.length_b   1.000
_cell.length_c   1.000
_cell.angle_alpha   90.00
_cell.angle_beta   90.00
_cell.angle_gamma   90.00
#
_symmetry.space_group_name_H-M   'P 1'
#
loop_
_entity.id
_entity.type
_entity.pdbx_description
1 polymer ?
#
loop_
_entity_poly.entity_id
_entity_poly.type
_entity_poly.pdbx_seq_one_letter_code
_entity_poly.pdbx_strand_id
1 'polypeptide(L)'
;MATITFYLIFGLCYMFYSVQSFNIDTDNVVTLKEESDKYFGYSVVMFNNQDGNWVLVGAPKDTFTYSNEIKTPGSVYKCKVDLTTQEKCSPLMIRTIDRNITHRGEDHQLLGASMAVFNDSILICAPLWKMMKGNVSDSVGRCFNVDKSLGLYQSTIFSLFTNESGNSNALAGFSLSPKE
;
A
#
# COMPACT_ATOMS: atom_id res chain seq x y z
N MET A 1 -6.07 5.11 56.76
CA MET A 1 -5.55 4.08 55.82
C MET A 1 -6.19 4.17 54.44
N ALA A 2 -7.53 4.20 54.31
CA ALA A 2 -8.22 4.25 53.01
C ALA A 2 -7.89 5.46 52.11
N THR A 3 -7.63 6.63 52.69
CA THR A 3 -7.27 7.85 51.95
C THR A 3 -5.88 7.76 51.33
N ILE A 4 -4.91 7.21 52.06
CA ILE A 4 -3.52 7.05 51.60
C ILE A 4 -3.45 6.02 50.46
N THR A 5 -4.19 4.92 50.57
CA THR A 5 -4.32 3.94 49.48
C THR A 5 -4.96 4.55 48.24
N PHE A 6 -5.93 5.45 48.38
CA PHE A 6 -6.56 6.12 47.25
C PHE A 6 -5.57 7.03 46.50
N TYR A 7 -4.77 7.83 47.22
CA TYR A 7 -3.73 8.67 46.60
C TYR A 7 -2.62 7.85 45.95
N LEU A 8 -2.22 6.71 46.55
CA LEU A 8 -1.24 5.80 45.95
C LEU A 8 -1.76 5.19 44.64
N ILE A 9 -3.02 4.75 44.62
CA ILE A 9 -3.65 4.21 43.40
C ILE A 9 -3.75 5.31 42.33
N PHE A 10 -4.16 6.52 42.70
CA PHE A 10 -4.26 7.64 41.75
C PHE A 10 -2.89 8.05 41.19
N GLY A 11 -1.85 8.09 42.03
CA GLY A 11 -0.47 8.37 41.64
C GLY A 11 0.10 7.29 40.72
N LEU A 12 -0.12 6.01 41.04
CA LEU A 12 0.26 4.89 40.18
C LEU A 12 -0.48 4.95 38.83
N CYS A 13 -1.79 5.18 38.83
CA CYS A 13 -2.58 5.33 37.61
C CYS A 13 -2.07 6.49 36.73
N TYR A 14 -1.69 7.63 37.32
CA TYR A 14 -1.14 8.78 36.58
C TYR A 14 0.22 8.46 35.93
N MET A 15 1.08 7.70 36.62
CA MET A 15 2.37 7.26 36.09
C MET A 15 2.20 6.24 34.95
N PHE A 16 1.22 5.34 35.03
CA PHE A 16 0.88 4.41 33.94
C PHE A 16 0.15 5.09 32.76
N TYR A 17 -0.49 6.23 32.98
CA TYR A 17 -1.17 7.00 31.93
C TYR A 17 -0.19 7.76 31.02
N SER A 18 1.05 7.96 31.47
CA SER A 18 2.03 8.86 30.87
C SER A 18 3.11 8.09 30.12
N VAL A 19 2.75 7.08 29.34
CA VAL A 19 3.70 6.42 28.43
C VAL A 19 3.76 7.25 27.15
N GLN A 20 4.59 8.29 27.14
CA GLN A 20 4.94 9.00 25.90
C GLN A 20 6.00 8.22 25.13
N SER A 21 5.94 8.23 23.79
CA SER A 21 7.03 7.70 22.97
C SER A 21 8.30 8.47 23.31
N PHE A 22 9.36 7.77 23.71
CA PHE A 22 10.56 8.42 24.24
C PHE A 22 11.60 8.80 23.17
N ASN A 23 11.46 8.27 21.95
CA ASN A 23 12.47 8.41 20.90
C ASN A 23 11.90 8.70 19.49
N ILE A 24 10.64 9.14 19.39
CA ILE A 24 10.05 9.62 18.14
C ILE A 24 9.95 11.14 18.22
N ASP A 25 10.57 11.85 17.28
CA ASP A 25 10.50 13.30 17.19
C ASP A 25 9.12 13.72 16.64
N THR A 26 8.35 14.44 17.46
CA THR A 26 7.03 14.98 17.09
C THR A 26 7.09 16.44 16.63
N ASP A 27 8.22 17.11 16.80
CA ASP A 27 8.40 18.53 16.47
C ASP A 27 8.92 18.69 15.03
N ASN A 28 9.83 17.81 14.59
CA ASN A 28 10.44 17.85 13.26
C ASN A 28 9.89 16.76 12.34
N VAL A 29 8.58 16.78 12.07
CA VAL A 29 7.91 15.78 11.24
C VAL A 29 7.97 16.11 9.74
N VAL A 30 8.23 15.09 8.92
CA VAL A 30 8.07 15.18 7.46
C VAL A 30 6.63 14.78 7.11
N THR A 31 5.87 15.70 6.53
CA THR A 31 4.48 15.42 6.13
C THR A 31 4.37 15.24 4.61
N LEU A 32 4.01 14.03 4.19
CA LEU A 32 3.68 13.73 2.80
C LEU A 32 2.19 13.99 2.57
N LYS A 33 1.85 14.77 1.54
CA LYS A 33 0.46 15.14 1.22
C LYS A 33 0.20 15.01 -0.27
N GLU A 34 -1.02 14.63 -0.59
CA GLU A 34 -1.57 14.57 -1.94
C GLU A 34 -3.02 15.10 -1.88
N GLU A 35 -3.67 15.24 -3.04
CA GLU A 35 -5.06 15.70 -3.14
C GLU A 35 -6.04 14.85 -2.28
N SER A 36 -7.10 15.49 -1.82
CA SER A 36 -8.19 14.82 -1.10
C SER A 36 -8.86 13.76 -1.98
N ASP A 37 -9.50 12.77 -1.34
CA ASP A 37 -10.32 11.72 -1.98
C ASP A 37 -9.58 10.62 -2.76
N LYS A 38 -8.25 10.68 -2.91
CA LYS A 38 -7.44 9.59 -3.50
C LYS A 38 -7.14 8.43 -2.54
N TYR A 39 -7.48 8.60 -1.25
CA TYR A 39 -7.10 7.68 -0.17
C TYR A 39 -5.58 7.51 -0.07
N PHE A 40 -4.84 8.58 -0.36
CA PHE A 40 -3.39 8.62 -0.17
C PHE A 40 -3.05 8.34 1.30
N GLY A 41 -2.17 7.37 1.55
CA GLY A 41 -1.84 6.90 2.90
C GLY A 41 -2.56 5.63 3.32
N TYR A 42 -3.37 5.02 2.44
CA TYR A 42 -4.09 3.78 2.76
C TYR A 42 -3.15 2.63 3.11
N SER A 43 -2.01 2.52 2.41
CA SER A 43 -0.91 1.63 2.76
C SER A 43 0.42 2.37 2.63
N VAL A 44 1.40 2.01 3.47
CA VAL A 44 2.70 2.68 3.52
C VAL A 44 3.80 1.63 3.71
N VAL A 45 4.87 1.72 2.92
CA VAL A 45 6.09 0.93 3.14
C VAL A 45 7.33 1.80 3.00
N MET A 46 8.35 1.53 3.80
CA MET A 46 9.68 2.13 3.65
C MET A 46 10.55 1.21 2.80
N PHE A 47 11.30 1.79 1.88
CA PHE A 47 12.16 1.05 0.97
C PHE A 47 13.48 1.78 0.74
N ASN A 48 14.59 1.05 0.68
CA ASN A 48 15.91 1.61 0.41
C ASN A 48 16.49 1.00 -0.86
N ASN A 49 17.12 1.84 -1.69
CA ASN A 49 17.88 1.42 -2.85
C ASN A 49 19.12 2.30 -3.04
N GLN A 50 19.84 2.11 -4.15
CA GLN A 50 21.04 2.91 -4.47
C GLN A 50 20.75 4.41 -4.65
N ASP A 51 19.51 4.80 -4.96
CA ASP A 51 19.10 6.19 -5.18
C ASP A 51 18.64 6.88 -3.89
N GLY A 52 18.49 6.13 -2.79
CA GLY A 52 18.24 6.65 -1.46
C GLY A 52 17.14 5.93 -0.68
N ASN A 53 16.62 6.62 0.32
CA ASN A 53 15.51 6.18 1.14
C ASN A 53 14.19 6.68 0.56
N TRP A 54 13.22 5.78 0.47
CA TRP A 54 11.92 6.04 -0.11
C TRP A 54 10.81 5.63 0.85
N VAL A 55 9.72 6.40 0.80
CA VAL A 55 8.43 6.00 1.33
C VAL A 55 7.51 5.78 0.12
N LEU A 56 6.96 4.58 0.01
CA LEU A 56 5.89 4.31 -0.94
C LEU A 56 4.55 4.44 -0.24
N VAL A 57 3.60 5.09 -0.92
CA VAL A 57 2.28 5.40 -0.37
C VAL A 57 1.20 4.96 -1.34
N GLY A 58 0.30 4.08 -0.88
CA GLY A 58 -0.85 3.63 -1.65
C GLY A 58 -1.96 4.69 -1.66
N ALA A 59 -2.60 4.87 -2.82
CA ALA A 59 -3.75 5.74 -3.05
C ALA A 59 -4.83 5.00 -3.87
N PRO A 60 -5.60 4.08 -3.24
CA PRO A 60 -6.48 3.15 -3.98
C PRO A 60 -7.66 3.79 -4.72
N LYS A 61 -7.96 5.07 -4.47
CA LYS A 61 -9.00 5.84 -5.18
C LYS A 61 -8.44 6.84 -6.18
N ASP A 62 -7.13 6.81 -6.43
CA ASP A 62 -6.53 7.66 -7.46
C ASP A 62 -6.94 7.21 -8.87
N THR A 63 -6.93 8.18 -9.79
CA THR A 63 -7.26 8.01 -11.20
C THR A 63 -6.04 7.96 -12.10
N PHE A 64 -4.82 8.07 -11.54
CA PHE A 64 -3.59 7.95 -12.31
C PHE A 64 -3.51 6.59 -13.01
N THR A 65 -3.33 6.60 -14.33
CA THR A 65 -3.35 5.40 -15.16
C THR A 65 -2.62 5.65 -16.48
N TYR A 66 -2.21 4.58 -17.14
CA TYR A 66 -1.63 4.60 -18.48
C TYR A 66 -2.68 4.62 -19.60
N SER A 67 -3.96 4.40 -19.29
CA SER A 67 -5.06 4.37 -20.26
C SER A 67 -6.31 5.09 -19.74
N ASN A 68 -6.86 5.98 -20.55
CA ASN A 68 -8.08 6.76 -20.24
C ASN A 68 -9.35 5.90 -20.14
N GLU A 69 -9.29 4.63 -20.51
CA GLU A 69 -10.43 3.71 -20.45
C GLU A 69 -10.64 3.12 -19.05
N ILE A 70 -9.63 3.19 -18.19
CA ILE A 70 -9.65 2.58 -16.85
C ILE A 70 -10.13 3.59 -15.82
N LYS A 71 -11.18 3.24 -15.09
CA LYS A 71 -11.79 4.10 -14.08
C LYS A 71 -11.21 3.81 -12.70
N THR A 72 -10.59 4.83 -12.11
CA THR A 72 -10.12 4.82 -10.72
C THR A 72 -9.41 3.51 -10.35
N PRO A 73 -8.30 3.15 -11.05
CA PRO A 73 -7.61 1.90 -10.75
C PRO A 73 -6.96 1.91 -9.36
N GLY A 74 -6.69 3.09 -8.80
CA GLY A 74 -5.77 3.27 -7.69
C GLY A 74 -4.33 3.42 -8.18
N SER A 75 -3.46 3.94 -7.33
CA SER A 75 -2.05 4.15 -7.65
C SER A 75 -1.16 3.97 -6.42
N VAL A 76 0.15 3.99 -6.65
CA VAL A 76 1.17 4.05 -5.60
C VAL A 76 2.09 5.20 -5.92
N TYR A 77 2.41 6.01 -4.91
CA TYR A 77 3.33 7.12 -5.02
C TYR A 77 4.67 6.75 -4.41
N LYS A 78 5.77 7.21 -5.01
CA LYS A 78 7.10 7.17 -4.40
C LYS A 78 7.51 8.56 -3.94
N CYS A 79 7.89 8.67 -2.68
CA CYS A 79 8.30 9.90 -2.04
C CYS A 79 9.72 9.68 -1.52
N LYS A 80 10.67 10.50 -1.98
CA LYS A 80 12.05 10.42 -1.50
C LYS A 80 12.15 11.05 -0.12
N VAL A 81 12.88 10.41 0.78
CA VAL A 81 13.13 10.91 2.13
C VAL A 81 14.38 11.80 2.09
N ASP A 82 14.22 12.99 1.51
CA ASP A 82 15.24 14.03 1.53
C ASP A 82 14.73 15.22 2.37
N LEU A 83 15.44 15.53 3.45
CA LEU A 83 15.09 16.61 4.38
C LEU A 83 15.42 18.00 3.82
N THR A 84 16.16 18.06 2.71
CA THR A 84 16.65 19.32 2.12
C THR A 84 15.76 19.85 1.00
N THR A 85 14.92 18.99 0.42
CA THR A 85 14.00 19.35 -0.65
C THR A 85 12.56 19.14 -0.19
N GLN A 86 11.64 20.01 -0.62
CA GLN A 86 10.19 19.73 -0.51
C GLN A 86 9.79 18.66 -1.54
N GLU A 87 10.54 17.55 -1.62
CA GLU A 87 10.48 16.63 -2.74
C GLU A 87 9.08 16.05 -2.90
N LYS A 88 8.59 16.20 -4.12
CA LYS A 88 7.25 15.82 -4.56
C LYS A 88 7.19 14.30 -4.61
N CYS A 89 6.18 13.73 -3.97
CA CYS A 89 5.75 12.38 -4.28
C CYS A 89 5.42 12.29 -5.78
N SER A 90 5.85 11.23 -6.44
CA SER A 90 5.52 10.99 -7.86
C SER A 90 4.83 9.64 -8.00
N PRO A 91 3.80 9.53 -8.86
CA PRO A 91 3.12 8.26 -9.05
C PRO A 91 4.05 7.25 -9.73
N LEU A 92 4.04 6.04 -9.21
CA LEU A 92 4.71 4.88 -9.79
C LEU A 92 3.83 4.32 -10.89
N MET A 93 4.36 4.29 -12.12
CA MET A 93 3.66 3.72 -13.25
C MET A 93 3.79 2.19 -13.25
N ILE A 94 2.70 1.52 -12.87
CA ILE A 94 2.58 0.06 -12.85
C ILE A 94 1.76 -0.37 -14.08
N ARG A 95 2.36 -1.17 -14.97
CA ARG A 95 1.71 -1.62 -16.21
C ARG A 95 1.69 -3.15 -16.33
N THR A 96 0.56 -3.67 -16.80
CA THR A 96 0.39 -5.08 -17.21
C THR A 96 0.76 -5.25 -18.71
N ILE A 97 1.46 -6.31 -19.11
CA ILE A 97 1.73 -6.62 -20.55
C ILE A 97 0.69 -7.59 -21.11
N ASP A 98 -0.47 -7.70 -20.48
CA ASP A 98 -1.53 -8.53 -21.04
C ASP A 98 -2.20 -7.77 -22.18
N ARG A 99 -1.62 -7.89 -23.38
CA ARG A 99 -2.21 -7.34 -24.62
C ARG A 99 -3.53 -8.01 -25.01
N ASN A 100 -3.90 -9.10 -24.31
CA ASN A 100 -5.05 -9.95 -24.65
C ASN A 100 -6.14 -9.97 -23.56
N ILE A 101 -6.00 -9.17 -22.49
CA ILE A 101 -7.03 -9.02 -21.45
C ILE A 101 -7.71 -7.67 -21.63
N THR A 102 -9.04 -7.68 -21.65
CA THR A 102 -9.80 -6.43 -21.59
C THR A 102 -9.46 -5.69 -20.29
N HIS A 103 -9.11 -4.40 -20.38
CA HIS A 103 -8.78 -3.55 -19.23
C HIS A 103 -9.91 -3.43 -18.18
N ARG A 104 -11.08 -4.03 -18.45
CA ARG A 104 -12.26 -4.06 -17.57
C ARG A 104 -11.99 -4.63 -16.18
N GLY A 105 -10.95 -5.45 -16.00
CA GLY A 105 -10.55 -5.96 -14.69
C GLY A 105 -9.89 -4.90 -13.79
N GLU A 106 -9.40 -3.81 -14.38
CA GLU A 106 -8.63 -2.76 -13.72
C GLU A 106 -9.49 -1.61 -13.18
N ASP A 107 -10.77 -1.55 -13.57
CA ASP A 107 -11.73 -0.58 -13.03
C ASP A 107 -11.97 -0.81 -11.53
N HIS A 108 -11.76 0.24 -10.74
CA HIS A 108 -11.96 0.22 -9.28
C HIS A 108 -11.26 -0.94 -8.56
N GLN A 109 -10.10 -1.38 -9.07
CA GLN A 109 -9.38 -2.56 -8.58
C GLN A 109 -8.69 -2.36 -7.21
N LEU A 110 -8.64 -1.13 -6.71
CA LEU A 110 -7.95 -0.72 -5.48
C LEU A 110 -6.44 -1.00 -5.50
N LEU A 111 -5.75 -0.66 -6.58
CA LEU A 111 -4.30 -0.76 -6.66
C LEU A 111 -3.64 0.07 -5.56
N GLY A 112 -2.69 -0.53 -4.84
CA GLY A 112 -2.04 0.09 -3.70
C GLY A 112 -2.82 -0.06 -2.39
N ALA A 113 -3.86 -0.91 -2.33
CA ALA A 113 -4.57 -1.20 -1.09
C ALA A 113 -3.70 -1.95 -0.07
N SER A 114 -2.80 -2.81 -0.54
CA SER A 114 -1.80 -3.44 0.30
C SER A 114 -0.45 -3.45 -0.40
N MET A 115 0.61 -3.31 0.38
CA MET A 115 1.98 -3.37 -0.09
C MET A 115 2.84 -4.03 0.97
N ALA A 116 3.90 -4.71 0.53
CA ALA A 116 4.90 -5.24 1.43
C ALA A 116 6.27 -5.34 0.74
N VAL A 117 7.32 -5.07 1.50
CA VAL A 117 8.69 -5.32 1.04
C VAL A 117 9.00 -6.79 1.25
N PHE A 118 9.54 -7.45 0.23
CA PHE A 118 9.96 -8.84 0.28
C PHE A 118 11.32 -8.98 -0.42
N ASN A 119 12.37 -9.27 0.36
CA ASN A 119 13.76 -9.20 -0.10
C ASN A 119 14.09 -7.82 -0.70
N ASP A 120 14.60 -7.78 -1.93
CA ASP A 120 14.95 -6.56 -2.69
C ASP A 120 13.79 -6.07 -3.60
N SER A 121 12.56 -6.52 -3.35
CA SER A 121 11.40 -6.15 -4.16
C SER A 121 10.20 -5.78 -3.29
N ILE A 122 9.18 -5.22 -3.94
CA ILE A 122 7.98 -4.73 -3.29
C ILE A 122 6.77 -5.38 -3.96
N LEU A 123 5.97 -6.10 -3.18
CA LEU A 123 4.67 -6.57 -3.61
C LEU A 123 3.66 -5.45 -3.43
N ILE A 124 2.91 -5.14 -4.48
CA ILE A 124 1.83 -4.16 -4.50
C ILE A 124 0.58 -4.86 -5.01
N CYS A 125 -0.56 -4.75 -4.32
CA CYS A 125 -1.77 -5.48 -4.71
C CYS A 125 -2.98 -4.58 -4.99
N ALA A 126 -3.88 -5.15 -5.78
CA ALA A 126 -5.18 -4.63 -6.18
C ALA A 126 -6.25 -5.71 -5.88
N PRO A 127 -6.81 -5.76 -4.65
CA PRO A 127 -7.66 -6.86 -4.22
C PRO A 127 -9.00 -6.93 -4.95
N LEU A 128 -9.51 -5.82 -5.51
CA LEU A 128 -10.78 -5.85 -6.25
C LEU A 128 -10.61 -6.18 -7.73
N TRP A 129 -9.37 -6.42 -8.20
CA TRP A 129 -9.13 -6.77 -9.60
C TRP A 129 -10.01 -7.95 -10.04
N LYS A 130 -10.69 -7.79 -11.18
CA LYS A 130 -11.68 -8.76 -11.67
C LYS A 130 -11.13 -9.62 -12.79
N MET A 131 -11.29 -10.93 -12.66
CA MET A 131 -11.09 -11.87 -13.75
C MET A 131 -12.38 -12.00 -14.56
N MET A 132 -12.27 -11.81 -15.88
CA MET A 132 -13.39 -11.97 -16.82
C MET A 132 -13.37 -13.38 -17.41
N LYS A 133 -14.45 -14.14 -17.25
CA LYS A 133 -14.69 -15.43 -17.92
C LYS A 133 -16.05 -15.39 -18.63
N GLY A 134 -16.02 -15.12 -19.94
CA GLY A 134 -17.25 -14.86 -20.71
C GLY A 134 -17.98 -13.62 -20.21
N ASN A 135 -19.21 -13.77 -19.74
CA ASN A 135 -20.04 -12.69 -19.18
C ASN A 135 -19.98 -12.60 -17.64
N VAL A 136 -19.20 -13.46 -16.99
CA VAL A 136 -19.05 -13.48 -15.53
C VAL A 136 -17.76 -12.74 -15.15
N SER A 137 -17.87 -11.90 -14.13
CA SER A 137 -16.74 -11.16 -13.54
C SER A 137 -16.64 -11.48 -12.06
N ASP A 138 -15.51 -12.03 -11.63
CA ASP A 138 -15.25 -12.33 -10.23
C ASP A 138 -14.06 -11.51 -9.73
N SER A 139 -14.19 -10.91 -8.55
CA SER A 139 -13.08 -10.19 -7.89
C SER A 139 -12.16 -11.20 -7.24
N VAL A 140 -11.02 -11.42 -7.89
CA VAL A 140 -10.03 -12.42 -7.48
C VAL A 140 -8.79 -11.79 -6.87
N GLY A 141 -8.57 -10.51 -7.15
CA GLY A 141 -7.39 -9.78 -6.72
C GLY A 141 -6.16 -10.08 -7.56
N ARG A 142 -5.18 -9.18 -7.50
CA ARG A 142 -3.94 -9.26 -8.28
C ARG A 142 -2.81 -8.56 -7.56
N CYS A 143 -1.59 -9.10 -7.65
CA CYS A 143 -0.40 -8.48 -7.09
C CYS A 143 0.71 -8.32 -8.15
N PHE A 144 1.52 -7.28 -7.96
CA PHE A 144 2.59 -6.82 -8.83
C PHE A 144 3.89 -6.80 -8.02
N ASN A 145 4.97 -7.38 -8.54
CA ASN A 145 6.24 -7.49 -7.82
C ASN A 145 7.28 -6.43 -8.26
N VAL A 146 7.21 -5.20 -7.79
CA VAL A 146 8.10 -4.10 -8.22
C VAL A 146 9.54 -4.31 -7.76
N ASP A 147 10.52 -4.17 -8.66
CA ASP A 147 11.93 -4.28 -8.33
C ASP A 147 12.51 -3.05 -7.59
N LYS A 148 13.76 -3.18 -7.14
CA LYS A 148 14.47 -2.13 -6.42
C LYS A 148 14.74 -0.83 -7.18
N SER A 149 14.56 -0.79 -8.50
CA SER A 149 14.81 0.42 -9.29
C SER A 149 13.70 1.46 -9.17
N LEU A 150 12.51 1.06 -8.65
CA LEU A 150 11.31 1.91 -8.58
C LEU A 150 11.00 2.64 -9.91
N GLY A 151 11.39 2.02 -11.03
CA GLY A 151 11.22 2.54 -12.39
C GLY A 151 9.85 2.17 -12.98
N LEU A 152 9.75 2.23 -14.31
CA LEU A 152 8.61 1.67 -15.04
C LEU A 152 8.57 0.17 -14.81
N TYR A 153 7.66 -0.31 -13.96
CA TYR A 153 7.63 -1.71 -13.61
C TYR A 153 6.61 -2.50 -14.43
N GLN A 154 7.14 -3.52 -15.08
CA GLN A 154 6.45 -4.48 -15.91
C GLN A 154 6.23 -5.75 -15.08
N SER A 155 5.01 -5.98 -14.61
CA SER A 155 4.79 -7.04 -13.63
C SER A 155 4.79 -8.46 -14.19
N THR A 156 5.39 -9.38 -13.42
CA THR A 156 4.96 -10.78 -13.41
C THR A 156 3.70 -10.85 -12.55
N ILE A 157 2.58 -11.20 -13.16
CA ILE A 157 1.30 -11.38 -12.48
C ILE A 157 1.46 -12.57 -11.53
N PHE A 158 1.45 -12.31 -10.22
CA PHE A 158 1.14 -13.36 -9.25
C PHE A 158 -0.38 -13.43 -9.14
N SER A 159 -1.00 -14.28 -9.96
CA SER A 159 -2.32 -14.79 -9.63
C SER A 159 -2.14 -15.73 -8.45
N LEU A 160 -2.45 -15.26 -7.25
CA LEU A 160 -2.51 -16.08 -6.04
C LEU A 160 -3.69 -17.05 -6.16
N PHE A 161 -3.45 -18.09 -6.96
CA PHE A 161 -4.05 -19.41 -6.99
C PHE A 161 -5.59 -19.48 -6.99
N THR A 162 -6.11 -20.12 -8.04
CA THR A 162 -7.18 -21.08 -7.82
C THR A 162 -6.71 -22.11 -6.79
N ASN A 163 -7.50 -22.44 -5.77
CA ASN A 163 -7.17 -23.51 -4.84
C ASN A 163 -6.98 -24.86 -5.58
N GLU A 164 -6.50 -25.90 -4.90
CA GLU A 164 -6.28 -27.24 -5.50
C GLU A 164 -7.56 -27.83 -6.16
N SER A 165 -8.73 -27.33 -5.78
CA SER A 165 -10.04 -27.66 -6.37
C SER A 165 -10.48 -26.74 -7.54
N GLY A 166 -9.64 -25.83 -8.02
CA GLY A 166 -9.92 -24.93 -9.15
C GLY A 166 -10.74 -23.67 -8.83
N ASN A 167 -11.08 -23.43 -7.56
CA ASN A 167 -11.85 -22.24 -7.14
C ASN A 167 -10.91 -21.05 -6.93
N SER A 168 -11.26 -19.90 -7.49
CA SER A 168 -10.50 -18.67 -7.28
C SER A 168 -10.58 -18.24 -5.81
N ASN A 169 -9.44 -17.88 -5.22
CA ASN A 169 -9.44 -17.11 -3.99
C ASN A 169 -10.04 -15.73 -4.31
N ALA A 170 -11.07 -15.33 -3.56
CA ALA A 170 -11.62 -14.00 -3.69
C ALA A 170 -10.67 -13.00 -3.01
N LEU A 171 -10.47 -11.85 -3.65
CA LEU A 171 -9.77 -10.71 -3.05
C LEU A 171 -8.31 -10.95 -2.64
N ALA A 172 -7.57 -11.78 -3.38
CA ALA A 172 -6.16 -12.01 -3.10
C ALA A 172 -5.38 -10.69 -3.07
N GLY A 173 -4.48 -10.56 -2.10
CA GLY A 173 -3.77 -9.30 -1.85
C GLY A 173 -4.59 -8.26 -1.09
N PHE A 174 -5.72 -8.63 -0.47
CA PHE A 174 -6.41 -7.74 0.48
C PHE A 174 -5.50 -7.36 1.66
N SER A 175 -4.68 -8.30 2.12
CA SER A 175 -3.62 -8.08 3.10
C SER A 175 -2.36 -8.83 2.67
N LEU A 176 -1.21 -8.26 2.98
CA LEU A 176 0.10 -8.86 2.77
C LEU A 176 0.87 -8.85 4.08
N SER A 177 1.45 -10.00 4.41
CA SER A 177 2.40 -10.14 5.51
C SER A 177 3.49 -11.09 5.02
N PRO A 178 4.62 -10.56 4.52
CA PRO A 178 5.76 -11.39 4.16
C PRO A 178 6.26 -12.10 5.42
N LYS A 179 6.57 -13.39 5.30
CA LYS A 179 7.32 -14.09 6.35
C LYS A 179 8.77 -13.68 6.24
N GLU A 180 9.34 -13.29 7.38
CA GLU A 180 10.79 -13.12 7.57
C GLU A 180 11.54 -14.44 7.36
#